data_AF-A0A378MAF1-F1
#
_entry.id   AF-A0A378MAF1-F1
#
_cell.length_a   1.000
_cell.length_b   1.000
_cell.length_c   1.000
_cell.angle_alpha   90.00
_cell.angle_beta   90.00
_cell.angle_gamma   90.00
#
_symmetry.space_group_name_H-M   'P 1'
#
loop_
_entity.id
_entity.type
_entity.pdbx_description
1 polymer ?
#
loop_
_entity_poly.entity_id
_entity_poly.type
_entity_poly.pdbx_seq_one_letter_code
_entity_poly.pdbx_strand_id
1 'polypeptide(L)'
;MELRKLVGAMNPVFDYQHAPRRVILAVDIKSYFASVECAIRGLDPFKTNLVVVSDLQQKGGVILAATPAMKKNYGINTTNRLFEVPNDPSVKIVEPHMQMYIDMNMKIQQLFTTTRRRSLFMYTVLMKLS
;
A
#
# COMPACT_ATOMS: atom_id res chain seq x y z
N MET A 1 -32.31 23.22 23.02
CA MET A 1 -32.91 23.20 21.67
C MET A 1 -32.27 24.21 20.70
N GLU A 2 -31.49 25.19 21.18
CA GLU A 2 -30.87 26.23 20.33
C GLU A 2 -29.41 25.96 19.90
N LEU A 3 -28.65 25.07 20.56
CA LEU A 3 -27.26 24.78 20.15
C LEU A 3 -27.10 23.94 18.87
N ARG A 4 -28.18 23.32 18.37
CA ARG A 4 -28.13 22.51 17.13
C ARG A 4 -28.23 23.33 15.84
N LYS A 5 -28.59 24.61 15.90
CA LYS A 5 -28.75 25.48 14.72
C LYS A 5 -27.47 26.22 14.31
N LEU A 6 -26.50 26.37 15.20
CA LEU A 6 -25.23 27.06 14.93
C LEU A 6 -24.21 26.21 14.15
N VAL A 7 -24.35 24.88 14.16
CA VAL A 7 -23.46 23.94 13.43
C VAL A 7 -23.97 23.65 12.01
N GLY A 8 -25.21 24.05 11.68
CA GLY A 8 -25.83 23.80 10.37
C GLY A 8 -25.47 24.80 9.27
N ALA A 9 -24.70 25.85 9.57
CA ALA A 9 -24.54 27.03 8.70
C ALA A 9 -23.14 27.19 8.08
N MET A 10 -22.33 26.13 7.98
CA MET A 10 -21.04 26.18 7.28
C MET A 10 -20.82 24.92 6.44
N ASN A 11 -21.72 24.65 5.51
CA ASN A 11 -21.37 23.81 4.36
C ASN A 11 -20.73 24.74 3.32
N PRO A 12 -19.40 24.68 3.09
CA PRO A 12 -18.78 25.50 2.05
C PRO A 12 -19.39 25.14 0.70
N VAL A 13 -20.02 26.11 0.06
CA VAL A 13 -20.49 25.99 -1.32
C VAL A 13 -19.27 26.14 -2.20
N PHE A 14 -18.79 25.03 -2.75
CA PHE A 14 -17.67 25.05 -3.68
C PHE A 14 -18.14 25.48 -5.07
N ASP A 15 -17.65 26.63 -5.55
CA ASP A 15 -17.85 27.05 -6.93
C ASP A 15 -16.89 26.31 -7.86
N TYR A 16 -17.45 25.43 -8.69
CA TYR A 16 -16.71 24.65 -9.67
C TYR A 16 -16.76 25.25 -11.09
N GLN A 17 -17.40 26.40 -11.30
CA GLN A 17 -17.53 27.02 -12.64
C GLN A 17 -16.17 27.32 -13.27
N HIS A 18 -15.19 27.70 -12.45
CA HIS A 18 -13.83 28.01 -12.87
C HIS A 18 -12.84 26.86 -12.60
N ALA A 19 -13.32 25.70 -12.11
CA ALA A 19 -12.45 24.59 -11.79
C ALA A 19 -11.86 23.99 -13.09
N PRO A 20 -10.54 23.75 -13.15
CA PRO A 20 -9.91 23.18 -14.33
C PRO A 20 -10.45 21.78 -14.61
N ARG A 21 -10.98 21.57 -15.83
CA ARG A 21 -11.39 20.25 -16.30
C ARG A 21 -10.14 19.42 -16.63
N ARG A 22 -9.88 18.40 -15.82
CA ARG A 22 -8.73 17.49 -15.97
C ARG A 22 -9.15 16.06 -15.71
N VAL A 23 -8.57 15.12 -16.47
CA VAL A 23 -8.67 13.69 -16.19
C VAL A 23 -7.59 13.35 -15.16
N ILE A 24 -8.01 12.87 -14.00
CA ILE A 24 -7.11 12.44 -12.92
C ILE A 24 -7.10 10.92 -12.90
N LEU A 25 -5.91 10.34 -12.97
CA LEU A 25 -5.69 8.90 -12.82
C LEU A 25 -4.99 8.65 -11.48
N ALA A 26 -5.67 7.94 -10.58
CA ALA A 26 -5.08 7.43 -9.35
C ALA A 26 -4.64 5.98 -9.57
N VAL A 27 -3.35 5.71 -9.42
CA VAL A 27 -2.76 4.37 -9.56
C VAL A 27 -2.27 3.91 -8.21
N ASP A 28 -2.69 2.72 -7.80
CA ASP A 28 -2.23 2.06 -6.58
C ASP A 28 -1.62 0.69 -6.91
N ILE A 29 -0.50 0.35 -6.25
CA ILE A 29 0.16 -0.94 -6.42
C ILE A 29 -0.32 -1.88 -5.32
N LYS A 30 -1.08 -2.89 -5.73
CA LYS A 30 -1.68 -3.86 -4.80
C LYS A 30 -0.60 -4.62 -4.01
N SER A 31 -0.71 -4.55 -2.69
CA SER A 31 0.17 -5.26 -1.74
C SER A 31 1.66 -5.06 -2.04
N TYR A 32 2.09 -3.80 -2.23
CA TYR A 32 3.41 -3.44 -2.77
C TYR A 32 4.59 -4.26 -2.22
N PHE A 33 4.83 -4.26 -0.90
CA PHE A 33 5.99 -4.98 -0.33
C PHE A 33 5.95 -6.48 -0.62
N ALA A 34 4.78 -7.12 -0.43
CA ALA A 34 4.62 -8.54 -0.73
C ALA A 34 4.82 -8.84 -2.23
N SER A 35 4.38 -7.94 -3.10
CA SER A 35 4.56 -8.07 -4.55
C SER A 35 6.03 -7.97 -4.97
N VAL A 36 6.80 -7.06 -4.37
CA VAL A 36 8.26 -6.95 -4.61
C VAL A 36 8.99 -8.18 -4.09
N GLU A 37 8.67 -8.66 -2.88
CA GLU A 37 9.27 -9.88 -2.31
C GLU A 37 8.99 -11.12 -3.17
N CYS A 38 7.78 -11.25 -3.72
CA CYS A 38 7.44 -12.30 -4.68
C CYS A 38 8.25 -12.19 -5.97
N ALA A 39 8.31 -11.00 -6.58
CA ALA A 39 9.00 -10.78 -7.84
C ALA A 39 10.49 -11.13 -7.75
N ILE A 40 11.17 -10.73 -6.67
CA ILE A 40 12.60 -11.01 -6.45
C ILE A 40 12.87 -12.52 -6.29
N ARG A 41 11.89 -13.26 -5.76
CA ARG A 41 11.97 -14.73 -5.58
C ARG A 41 11.50 -15.50 -6.82
N GLY A 42 11.14 -14.83 -7.91
CA GLY A 42 10.57 -15.48 -9.10
C GLY A 42 9.20 -16.11 -8.84
N LEU A 43 8.45 -15.60 -7.85
CA LEU A 43 7.15 -16.09 -7.45
C LEU A 43 6.02 -15.23 -8.02
N ASP A 44 4.89 -15.85 -8.34
CA ASP A 44 3.68 -15.14 -8.77
C ASP A 44 3.00 -14.51 -7.54
N PRO A 45 2.89 -13.17 -7.45
CA PRO A 45 2.33 -12.48 -6.29
C PRO A 45 0.83 -12.76 -6.10
N PHE A 46 0.10 -13.19 -7.14
CA PHE A 46 -1.33 -13.49 -7.04
C PHE A 46 -1.62 -14.91 -6.57
N LYS A 47 -0.64 -15.82 -6.68
CA LYS A 47 -0.79 -17.25 -6.32
C LYS A 47 -0.05 -17.64 -5.04
N THR A 48 1.01 -16.92 -4.71
CA THR A 48 1.89 -17.27 -3.59
C THR A 48 1.30 -16.79 -2.27
N ASN A 49 1.23 -17.66 -1.26
CA ASN A 49 0.92 -17.28 0.11
C ASN A 49 2.18 -16.66 0.75
N LEU A 50 2.29 -15.32 0.73
CA LEU A 50 3.43 -14.60 1.31
C LEU A 50 2.96 -13.42 2.15
N VAL A 51 3.63 -13.22 3.28
CA VAL A 51 3.40 -12.12 4.22
C VAL A 51 4.73 -11.48 4.60
N VAL A 52 4.74 -10.15 4.61
CA VAL A 52 5.88 -9.33 5.04
C VAL A 52 5.61 -8.84 6.46
N VAL A 53 6.54 -9.10 7.38
CA VAL A 53 6.39 -8.82 8.81
C VAL A 53 7.52 -7.91 9.27
N SER A 54 7.22 -6.95 10.14
CA SER A 54 8.18 -5.94 10.59
C SER A 54 9.43 -6.52 11.26
N ASP A 55 9.25 -7.56 12.06
CA ASP A 55 10.30 -8.24 12.85
C ASP A 55 9.82 -9.67 13.14
N LEU A 56 10.62 -10.68 12.77
CA LEU A 56 10.29 -12.09 13.03
C LEU A 56 10.58 -12.54 14.46
N GLN A 57 11.46 -11.84 15.17
CA GLN A 57 11.83 -12.16 16.55
C GLN A 57 10.76 -11.70 17.54
N GLN A 58 10.02 -10.64 17.18
CA GLN A 58 8.91 -10.16 17.99
C GLN A 58 7.63 -10.95 17.68
N LYS A 59 7.14 -11.74 18.65
CA LYS A 59 5.85 -12.46 18.51
C LYS A 59 4.68 -11.54 18.12
N GLY A 60 4.71 -10.29 18.57
CA GLY A 60 3.75 -9.22 18.23
C GLY A 60 4.05 -8.47 16.94
N GLY A 61 4.94 -8.98 16.08
CA GLY A 61 5.36 -8.35 14.83
C GLY A 61 4.16 -7.95 13.96
N VAL A 62 4.23 -6.74 13.40
CA VAL A 62 3.16 -6.17 12.58
C VAL A 62 3.29 -6.68 11.16
N ILE A 63 2.18 -7.08 10.56
CA ILE A 63 2.13 -7.44 9.15
C ILE A 63 2.12 -6.16 8.31
N LEU A 64 3.18 -5.95 7.54
CA LEU A 64 3.36 -4.80 6.67
C LEU A 64 2.63 -4.97 5.33
N ALA A 65 2.60 -6.19 4.80
CA ALA A 65 1.86 -6.53 3.59
C ALA A 65 1.56 -8.03 3.54
N ALA A 66 0.48 -8.40 2.84
CA ALA A 66 0.13 -9.78 2.54
C ALA A 66 -0.30 -9.90 1.08
N THR A 67 0.07 -11.00 0.42
CA THR A 67 -0.36 -11.27 -0.96
C THR A 67 -1.88 -11.46 -1.05
N PRO A 68 -2.48 -11.26 -2.24
CA PRO A 68 -3.89 -11.57 -2.46
C PRO A 68 -4.25 -13.02 -2.12
N ALA A 69 -3.38 -13.98 -2.44
CA ALA A 69 -3.58 -15.39 -2.09
C ALA A 69 -3.59 -15.60 -0.57
N MET A 70 -2.68 -14.97 0.17
CA MET A 70 -2.62 -15.05 1.62
C MET A 70 -3.92 -14.54 2.27
N LYS A 71 -4.42 -13.40 1.78
CA LYS A 71 -5.70 -12.80 2.22
C LYS A 71 -6.89 -13.73 1.92
N LYS A 72 -6.92 -14.33 0.73
CA LYS A 72 -8.01 -15.19 0.28
C LYS A 72 -8.06 -16.52 1.02
N ASN A 73 -6.91 -17.16 1.19
CA ASN A 73 -6.83 -18.53 1.70
C ASN A 73 -6.85 -18.58 3.24
N TYR A 74 -6.27 -17.57 3.90
CA TYR A 74 -6.09 -17.57 5.35
C TYR A 74 -6.67 -16.34 6.06
N GLY A 75 -7.23 -15.36 5.34
CA GLY A 75 -7.78 -14.14 5.95
C GLY A 75 -6.72 -13.17 6.49
N ILE A 76 -5.43 -13.50 6.35
CA ILE A 76 -4.33 -12.72 6.93
C ILE A 76 -4.07 -11.45 6.11
N ASN A 77 -4.09 -10.32 6.80
CA ASN A 77 -3.87 -9.00 6.24
C ASN A 77 -3.09 -8.09 7.23
N THR A 78 -2.95 -6.80 6.93
CA THR A 78 -2.15 -5.85 7.72
C THR A 78 -2.70 -5.56 9.12
N THR A 79 -3.96 -5.91 9.41
CA THR A 79 -4.52 -5.77 10.76
C THR A 79 -4.09 -6.89 11.70
N ASN A 80 -3.68 -8.03 11.15
CA ASN A 80 -3.26 -9.18 11.95
C ASN A 80 -1.81 -9.02 12.45
N ARG A 81 -1.42 -9.92 13.36
CA ARG A 81 -0.07 -10.02 13.93
C ARG A 81 0.61 -11.31 13.50
N LEU A 82 1.93 -11.36 13.65
CA LEU A 82 2.74 -12.53 13.33
C LEU A 82 2.21 -13.82 13.98
N PHE A 83 1.77 -13.75 15.25
CA PHE A 83 1.23 -14.92 15.96
C PHE A 83 -0.10 -15.45 15.38
N GLU A 84 -0.82 -14.66 14.57
CA GLU A 84 -2.06 -15.08 13.90
C GLU A 84 -1.77 -15.77 12.56
N VAL A 85 -0.53 -15.68 12.06
CA VAL A 85 -0.15 -16.32 10.79
C VAL A 85 -0.15 -17.84 10.98
N PRO A 86 -0.84 -18.61 10.11
CA PRO A 86 -0.90 -20.05 10.23
C PRO A 86 0.47 -20.69 10.02
N ASN A 87 0.75 -21.74 10.81
CA ASN A 87 1.95 -22.55 10.67
C ASN A 87 1.77 -23.58 9.53
N ASP A 88 1.74 -23.10 8.30
CA ASP A 88 1.59 -23.90 7.08
C ASP A 88 2.88 -23.82 6.24
N PRO A 89 3.48 -24.96 5.83
CA PRO A 89 4.72 -24.97 5.03
C PRO A 89 4.64 -24.21 3.70
N SER A 90 3.43 -24.01 3.16
CA SER A 90 3.21 -23.25 1.92
C SER A 90 3.31 -21.73 2.12
N VAL A 91 3.16 -21.25 3.37
CA VAL A 91 3.19 -19.83 3.72
C VAL A 91 4.63 -19.35 3.87
N LYS A 92 4.94 -18.25 3.19
CA LYS A 92 6.24 -17.59 3.25
C LYS A 92 6.14 -16.34 4.11
N ILE A 93 6.83 -16.36 5.26
CA ILE A 93 6.95 -15.20 6.14
C ILE A 93 8.33 -14.58 5.91
N VAL A 94 8.37 -13.30 5.56
CA VAL A 94 9.61 -12.60 5.22
C VAL A 94 9.70 -11.25 5.93
N GLU A 95 10.93 -10.79 6.19
CA GLU A 95 11.20 -9.44 6.69
C GLU A 95 11.33 -8.43 5.54
N PRO A 96 11.09 -7.13 5.80
CA PRO A 96 11.12 -6.11 4.77
C PRO A 96 12.54 -5.78 4.30
N HIS A 97 12.73 -5.74 2.98
CA HIS A 97 13.95 -5.20 2.36
C HIS A 97 13.73 -3.76 1.91
N MET A 98 13.80 -2.81 2.86
CA MET A 98 13.42 -1.41 2.62
C MET A 98 14.20 -0.75 1.48
N GLN A 99 15.50 -0.96 1.37
CA GLN A 99 16.31 -0.41 0.28
C GLN A 99 15.79 -0.88 -1.09
N MET A 100 15.49 -2.18 -1.22
CA MET A 100 14.96 -2.74 -2.46
C MET A 100 13.60 -2.15 -2.82
N TYR A 101 12.75 -1.87 -1.82
CA TYR A 101 11.45 -1.24 -2.04
C TYR A 101 11.58 0.20 -2.54
N ILE A 102 12.57 0.95 -2.05
CA ILE A 102 12.86 2.30 -2.52
C ILE A 102 13.37 2.22 -3.97
N ASP A 103 14.33 1.33 -4.25
CA ASP A 103 14.91 1.16 -5.58
C ASP A 103 13.88 0.75 -6.63
N MET A 104 12.99 -0.19 -6.28
CA MET A 104 11.92 -0.63 -7.17
C MET A 104 10.90 0.50 -7.41
N ASN A 105 10.58 1.29 -6.38
CA ASN A 105 9.68 2.42 -6.54
C ASN A 105 10.27 3.50 -7.45
N MET A 106 11.58 3.75 -7.35
CA MET A 106 12.28 4.67 -8.28
C MET A 106 12.20 4.18 -9.72
N LYS A 107 12.36 2.88 -9.97
CA LYS A 107 12.20 2.30 -11.31
C LYS A 107 10.78 2.47 -11.85
N ILE A 108 9.78 2.21 -11.02
CA ILE A 108 8.36 2.39 -11.39
C ILE A 108 8.09 3.86 -11.73
N GLN A 109 8.60 4.79 -10.93
CA GLN A 109 8.49 6.23 -11.21
C GLN A 109 9.12 6.60 -12.55
N GLN A 110 10.32 6.10 -12.85
CA GLN A 110 11.00 6.36 -14.13
C GLN A 110 10.15 5.91 -15.32
N LEU A 111 9.41 4.80 -15.21
CA LEU A 111 8.51 4.35 -16.28
C LEU A 111 7.35 5.34 -16.51
N PHE A 112 6.77 5.86 -15.43
CA PHE A 112 5.66 6.82 -15.52
C PHE A 112 6.11 8.20 -16.03
N THR A 113 7.31 8.66 -15.67
CA THR A 113 7.84 9.95 -16.12
C THR A 113 8.33 9.91 -17.56
N THR A 114 8.88 8.78 -18.02
CA THR A 114 9.34 8.62 -19.42
C THR A 114 8.17 8.68 -20.41
N THR A 115 6.99 8.19 -20.03
CA THR A 115 5.85 8.03 -20.95
C THR A 115 4.95 9.28 -21.05
N ARG A 116 4.98 10.23 -20.09
CA ARG A 116 4.10 11.43 -20.10
C ARG A 116 4.76 12.69 -19.51
N ARG A 117 4.77 13.78 -20.30
CA ARG A 117 5.16 15.16 -19.92
C ARG A 117 4.15 15.92 -19.03
N ARG A 118 3.22 15.25 -18.33
CA ARG A 118 2.21 15.91 -17.49
C ARG A 118 2.38 15.56 -16.02
N SER A 119 2.16 16.55 -15.16
CA SER A 119 2.41 16.59 -13.72
C SER A 119 2.01 15.28 -13.00
N LEU A 120 3.00 14.44 -12.73
CA LEU A 120 2.87 13.24 -11.90
C LEU A 120 3.07 13.66 -10.45
N PHE A 121 2.05 13.43 -9.61
CA PHE A 121 2.13 13.64 -8.17
C PHE A 121 2.13 12.27 -7.49
N MET A 122 3.24 11.92 -6.84
CA MET A 122 3.37 10.64 -6.13
C MET A 122 3.04 10.82 -4.65
N TYR A 123 2.10 10.02 -4.17
CA TYR A 123 1.58 10.13 -2.80
C TYR A 123 1.97 8.95 -1.89
N THR A 124 2.57 7.87 -2.39
CA THR A 124 2.90 6.67 -1.59
C THR A 124 4.33 6.15 -1.83
N VAL A 125 4.91 5.65 -0.72
CA VAL A 125 6.33 5.36 -0.43
C VAL A 125 7.23 6.60 -0.38
N LEU A 126 6.80 7.62 0.36
CA LEU A 126 7.69 8.65 0.88
C LEU A 126 7.59 8.65 2.41
N MET A 127 8.50 7.93 3.10
CA MET A 127 8.89 8.40 4.42
C MET A 127 9.60 9.73 4.18
N LYS A 128 8.95 10.83 4.56
CA LYS A 128 9.58 12.14 4.63
C LYS A 128 10.67 12.03 5.70
N LEU A 129 11.92 11.83 5.30
CA LEU A 129 13.07 12.22 6.13
C LEU A 129 13.35 13.67 5.75
N SER A 130 12.71 14.56 6.49
CA SER A 130 13.00 15.99 6.55
C SER A 130 13.15 16.35 8.01
#